data_AF-A0A7K7DLU0-F1
#
_entry.id   AF-A0A7K7DLU0-F1
#
_cell.length_a   1.000
_cell.length_b   1.000
_cell.length_c   1.000
_cell.angle_alpha   90.00
_cell.angle_beta   90.00
_cell.angle_gamma   90.00
#
_symmetry.space_group_name_H-M   'P 1'
#
loop_
_entity.id
_entity.type
_entity.pdbx_description
1 polymer ?
#
loop_
_entity_poly.entity_id
_entity_poly.type
_entity_poly.pdbx_seq_one_letter_code
_entity_poly.pdbx_strand_id
1 'polypeptide(L)'
;MDSAGKEREAVQLMAEAEKRVKGSHSFLRGLFGGNTRVEEACEMYTRAANMFKIAKNWSAAGNAFCQAAKLHMQLQSKHDSATSFVDAGNAYKKADPQEAINCLNAAIDIYTDMGRFTIAAKHHITIAEIYEAELVDIEKAIAHYEQAADYYKGEESNRQVLGITNKCLLKVAAYAAQLEQYQKAIEIYEQV
;
A
#
# COMPACT_ATOMS: atom_id res chain seq x y z
N MET A 1 26.42 -11.43 9.09
CA MET A 1 25.21 -11.13 9.87
C MET A 1 24.28 -12.32 9.78
N ASP A 2 23.95 -12.95 10.90
CA ASP A 2 23.13 -14.16 10.95
C ASP A 2 21.65 -13.82 10.65
N SER A 3 21.23 -14.06 9.40
CA SER A 3 19.86 -13.77 8.95
C SER A 3 18.83 -14.66 9.66
N ALA A 4 19.20 -15.91 9.97
CA ALA A 4 18.33 -16.84 10.68
C ALA A 4 18.10 -16.42 12.15
N GLY A 5 19.13 -15.86 12.79
CA GLY A 5 19.00 -15.26 14.13
C GLY A 5 18.01 -14.08 14.14
N LYS A 6 18.07 -13.22 13.11
CA LYS A 6 17.17 -12.07 12.98
C LYS A 6 15.73 -12.45 12.68
N GLU A 7 15.50 -13.48 11.86
CA GLU A 7 14.15 -13.99 11.62
C GLU A 7 13.53 -14.59 12.88
N ARG A 8 14.29 -15.36 13.66
CA ARG A 8 13.79 -15.93 14.93
C ARG A 8 13.41 -14.85 15.93
N GLU A 9 14.25 -13.82 16.07
CA GLU A 9 13.99 -12.67 16.93
C GLU A 9 12.72 -11.91 16.46
N ALA A 10 12.54 -11.76 15.14
CA ALA A 10 11.34 -11.14 14.56
C ALA A 10 10.06 -11.96 14.79
N VAL A 11 10.10 -13.29 14.64
CA VAL A 11 8.96 -14.18 14.92
C VAL A 11 8.56 -14.11 16.40
N GLN A 12 9.54 -14.07 17.31
CA GLN A 12 9.27 -13.90 18.74
C GLN A 12 8.59 -12.57 19.05
N LEU A 13 9.08 -11.47 18.45
CA LEU A 13 8.46 -10.15 18.59
C LEU A 13 7.01 -10.14 18.10
N MET A 14 6.71 -10.78 16.97
CA MET A 14 5.33 -10.88 16.48
C MET A 14 4.43 -11.68 17.43
N ALA A 15 4.92 -12.79 17.99
CA ALA A 15 4.16 -13.60 18.93
C ALA A 15 3.90 -12.86 20.25
N GLU A 16 4.86 -12.06 20.72
CA GLU A 16 4.67 -11.21 21.89
C GLU A 16 3.69 -10.06 21.62
N ALA A 17 3.78 -9.43 20.44
CA ALA A 17 2.83 -8.40 20.01
C ALA A 17 1.39 -8.95 19.98
N GLU A 18 1.19 -10.13 19.40
CA GLU A 18 -0.12 -10.79 19.34
C GLU A 18 -0.68 -11.10 20.73
N LYS A 19 0.17 -11.55 21.66
CA LYS A 19 -0.23 -11.77 23.06
C LYS A 19 -0.65 -10.47 23.75
N ARG A 20 0.00 -9.34 23.48
CA ARG A 20 -0.39 -8.03 24.03
C ARG A 20 -1.73 -7.56 23.48
N VAL A 21 -1.98 -7.76 22.19
CA VAL A 21 -3.26 -7.46 21.55
C VAL A 21 -4.37 -8.35 22.12
N LYS A 22 -4.16 -9.67 22.28
CA LYS A 22 -5.16 -10.57 22.86
C LYS A 22 -5.40 -10.30 24.36
N GLY A 23 -4.34 -9.93 25.08
CA GLY A 23 -4.40 -9.54 26.49
C GLY A 23 -5.11 -8.21 26.75
N SER A 24 -5.33 -7.38 25.72
CA SER A 24 -6.15 -6.16 25.84
C SER A 24 -7.66 -6.48 25.82
N HIS A 25 -8.08 -7.53 25.11
CA HIS A 25 -9.49 -7.96 25.04
C HIS A 25 -10.00 -8.70 26.28
N SER A 26 -9.14 -9.40 27.05
CA SER A 26 -9.57 -10.16 28.24
C SER A 26 -9.77 -9.33 29.52
N PHE A 27 -9.50 -8.01 29.48
CA PHE A 27 -9.54 -7.12 30.66
C PHE A 27 -10.47 -5.91 30.47
N LEU A 28 -11.71 -6.13 30.05
CA LEU A 28 -12.73 -5.07 30.02
C LEU A 28 -13.21 -4.72 31.44
N ARG A 29 -12.42 -3.96 32.22
CA ARG A 29 -12.93 -3.11 33.33
C ARG A 29 -11.91 -2.09 33.88
N GLY A 30 -11.47 -1.12 33.08
CA GLY A 30 -10.60 -0.07 33.62
C GLY A 30 -10.31 1.11 32.69
N LEU A 31 -11.32 1.57 31.95
CA LEU A 31 -11.54 2.89 31.31
C LEU A 31 -10.39 3.77 30.72
N PHE A 32 -9.09 3.45 30.79
CA PHE A 32 -8.02 4.37 30.33
C PHE A 32 -6.70 3.74 29.83
N GLY A 33 -6.57 2.41 29.70
CA GLY A 33 -5.27 1.74 29.43
C GLY A 33 -5.21 0.72 28.28
N GLY A 34 -6.23 0.65 27.42
CA GLY A 34 -6.30 -0.33 26.32
C GLY A 34 -5.49 0.07 25.08
N ASN A 35 -5.49 1.35 24.72
CA ASN A 35 -4.84 1.85 23.51
C ASN A 35 -3.31 1.76 23.57
N THR A 36 -2.71 2.02 24.73
CA THR A 36 -1.25 1.95 24.90
C THR A 36 -0.68 0.56 24.64
N ARG A 37 -1.43 -0.51 24.99
CA ARG A 37 -1.01 -1.90 24.70
C ARG A 37 -1.08 -2.23 23.21
N VAL A 38 -2.04 -1.64 22.49
CA VAL A 38 -2.19 -1.82 21.04
C VAL A 38 -1.13 -1.01 20.30
N GLU A 39 -0.81 0.21 20.77
CA GLU A 39 0.29 1.04 20.26
C GLU A 39 1.65 0.34 20.41
N GLU A 40 1.95 -0.19 21.59
CA GLU A 40 3.16 -0.99 21.81
C GLU A 40 3.21 -2.20 20.86
N ALA A 41 2.08 -2.88 20.64
CA ALA A 41 2.02 -4.00 19.72
C ALA A 41 2.30 -3.57 18.26
N CYS A 42 1.79 -2.40 17.82
CA CYS A 42 2.14 -1.83 16.51
C CYS A 42 3.64 -1.64 16.36
N GLU A 43 4.30 -1.03 17.35
CA GLU A 43 5.75 -0.80 17.33
C GLU A 43 6.53 -2.13 17.27
N MET A 44 6.07 -3.14 18.01
CA MET A 44 6.67 -4.48 17.99
C MET A 44 6.54 -5.15 16.61
N TYR A 45 5.38 -5.05 15.96
CA TYR A 45 5.19 -5.56 14.60
C TYR A 45 6.06 -4.81 13.58
N THR A 46 6.13 -3.48 13.65
CA THR A 46 6.99 -2.66 12.79
C THR A 46 8.47 -3.01 12.97
N ARG A 47 8.91 -3.23 14.21
CA ARG A 47 10.28 -3.69 14.50
C ARG A 47 10.55 -5.07 13.94
N ALA A 48 9.64 -6.03 14.12
CA ALA A 48 9.73 -7.35 13.53
C ALA A 48 9.82 -7.29 11.99
N ALA A 49 8.98 -6.45 11.37
CA ALA A 49 8.96 -6.25 9.92
C ALA A 49 10.31 -5.73 9.39
N ASN A 50 10.91 -4.75 10.07
CA ASN A 50 12.24 -4.25 9.74
C ASN A 50 13.34 -5.31 9.87
N MET A 51 13.21 -6.21 10.84
CA MET A 51 14.15 -7.31 11.01
C MET A 51 14.00 -8.37 9.93
N PHE A 52 12.77 -8.68 9.50
CA PHE A 52 12.51 -9.51 8.33
C PHE A 52 13.07 -8.88 7.04
N LYS A 53 12.99 -7.54 6.87
CA LYS A 53 13.65 -6.83 5.76
C LYS A 53 15.17 -7.02 5.77
N ILE A 54 15.82 -6.94 6.93
CA ILE A 54 17.27 -7.18 7.05
C ILE A 54 17.63 -8.63 6.69
N ALA A 55 16.79 -9.59 7.08
CA ALA A 55 16.92 -10.99 6.72
C ALA A 55 16.54 -11.29 5.25
N LYS A 56 16.08 -10.28 4.49
CA LYS A 56 15.57 -10.38 3.10
C LYS A 56 14.33 -11.28 2.97
N ASN A 57 13.62 -11.50 4.06
CA ASN A 57 12.36 -12.22 4.06
C ASN A 57 11.21 -11.23 3.82
N TRP A 58 11.03 -10.87 2.56
CA TRP A 58 10.09 -9.82 2.16
C TRP A 58 8.63 -10.19 2.41
N SER A 59 8.25 -11.48 2.26
CA SER A 59 6.90 -11.96 2.54
C SER A 59 6.55 -11.83 4.03
N ALA A 60 7.44 -12.27 4.93
CA ALA A 60 7.21 -12.14 6.36
C ALA A 60 7.21 -10.68 6.83
N ALA A 61 8.07 -9.84 6.24
CA ALA A 61 8.07 -8.41 6.49
C ALA A 61 6.73 -7.75 6.10
N GLY A 62 6.21 -8.07 4.91
CA GLY A 62 4.92 -7.58 4.44
C GLY A 62 3.79 -7.95 5.41
N ASN A 63 3.72 -9.20 5.85
CA ASN A 63 2.69 -9.66 6.78
C ASN A 63 2.79 -8.92 8.13
N ALA A 64 4.00 -8.77 8.67
CA ALA A 64 4.22 -8.03 9.91
C ALA A 64 3.74 -6.56 9.79
N PHE A 65 4.04 -5.87 8.69
CA PHE A 65 3.51 -4.52 8.44
C PHE A 65 1.98 -4.51 8.27
N CYS A 66 1.37 -5.51 7.62
CA CYS A 66 -0.09 -5.60 7.55
C CYS A 66 -0.74 -5.75 8.92
N GLN A 67 -0.13 -6.52 9.83
CA GLN A 67 -0.63 -6.63 11.20
C GLN A 67 -0.53 -5.29 11.93
N ALA A 68 0.62 -4.60 11.83
CA ALA A 68 0.77 -3.25 12.37
C ALA A 68 -0.28 -2.27 11.81
N ALA A 69 -0.51 -2.29 10.49
CA ALA A 69 -1.47 -1.43 9.82
C ALA A 69 -2.91 -1.65 10.31
N LYS A 70 -3.32 -2.91 10.51
CA LYS A 70 -4.63 -3.27 11.06
C LYS A 70 -4.81 -2.77 12.49
N LEU A 71 -3.78 -2.83 13.32
CA LEU A 71 -3.82 -2.29 14.68
C LEU A 71 -3.87 -0.76 14.69
N HIS A 72 -3.12 -0.09 13.83
CA HIS A 72 -3.23 1.37 13.66
C HIS A 72 -4.64 1.80 13.23
N MET A 73 -5.34 0.98 12.43
CA MET A 73 -6.74 1.23 12.08
C MET A 73 -7.65 1.13 13.32
N GLN A 74 -7.43 0.15 14.20
CA GLN A 74 -8.18 -0.01 15.46
C GLN A 74 -7.98 1.18 16.41
N LEU A 75 -6.78 1.76 16.40
CA LEU A 75 -6.42 2.97 17.15
C LEU A 75 -6.98 4.26 16.54
N GLN A 76 -7.69 4.17 15.41
CA GLN A 76 -8.16 5.30 14.60
C GLN A 76 -7.04 6.19 14.02
N SER A 77 -5.79 5.71 14.03
CA SER A 77 -4.64 6.36 13.39
C SER A 77 -4.60 6.05 11.89
N LYS A 78 -5.55 6.62 11.12
CA LYS A 78 -5.68 6.39 9.67
C LYS A 78 -4.37 6.64 8.91
N HIS A 79 -3.68 7.74 9.23
CA HIS A 79 -2.42 8.11 8.56
C HIS A 79 -1.32 7.05 8.74
N ASP A 80 -1.13 6.57 9.96
CA ASP A 80 -0.09 5.58 10.29
C ASP A 80 -0.45 4.19 9.75
N SER A 81 -1.75 3.87 9.72
CA SER A 81 -2.27 2.67 9.07
C SER A 81 -1.96 2.67 7.58
N ALA A 82 -2.27 3.75 6.86
CA ALA A 82 -1.99 3.88 5.43
C ALA A 82 -0.49 3.77 5.14
N THR A 83 0.36 4.45 5.93
CA THR A 83 1.81 4.38 5.81
C THR A 83 2.32 2.94 6.00
N SER A 84 1.81 2.24 7.00
CA SER A 84 2.17 0.84 7.27
C SER A 84 1.74 -0.10 6.14
N PHE A 85 0.57 0.13 5.53
CA PHE A 85 0.13 -0.62 4.34
C PHE A 85 1.02 -0.35 3.11
N VAL A 86 1.49 0.88 2.91
CA VAL A 86 2.45 1.20 1.86
C VAL A 86 3.78 0.49 2.08
N ASP A 87 4.27 0.45 3.32
CA ASP A 87 5.49 -0.30 3.68
C ASP A 87 5.33 -1.81 3.46
N ALA A 88 4.15 -2.36 3.78
CA ALA A 88 3.80 -3.74 3.45
C ALA A 88 3.82 -3.98 1.93
N GLY A 89 3.18 -3.11 1.16
CA GLY A 89 3.16 -3.17 -0.30
C GLY A 89 4.57 -3.11 -0.91
N ASN A 90 5.45 -2.26 -0.38
CA ASN A 90 6.84 -2.17 -0.81
C ASN A 90 7.65 -3.44 -0.51
N ALA A 91 7.36 -4.12 0.60
CA ALA A 91 7.97 -5.41 0.91
C ALA A 91 7.43 -6.49 -0.03
N TYR A 92 6.11 -6.59 -0.17
CA TYR A 92 5.48 -7.58 -1.03
C TYR A 92 5.81 -7.41 -2.51
N LYS A 93 6.07 -6.18 -3.00
CA LYS A 93 6.48 -6.00 -4.40
C LYS A 93 7.72 -6.82 -4.80
N LYS A 94 8.55 -7.22 -3.84
CA LYS A 94 9.73 -8.08 -4.06
C LYS A 94 9.49 -9.58 -3.83
N ALA A 95 8.32 -9.95 -3.33
CA ALA A 95 7.98 -11.31 -2.92
C ALA A 95 6.73 -11.84 -3.62
N ASP A 96 5.63 -11.08 -3.54
CA ASP A 96 4.33 -11.40 -4.10
C ASP A 96 3.66 -10.12 -4.63
N PRO A 97 3.57 -9.94 -5.96
CA PRO A 97 2.96 -8.76 -6.57
C PRO A 97 1.44 -8.66 -6.30
N GLN A 98 0.72 -9.78 -6.09
CA GLN A 98 -0.72 -9.74 -5.80
C GLN A 98 -0.97 -9.19 -4.40
N GLU A 99 -0.23 -9.68 -3.40
CA GLU A 99 -0.34 -9.16 -2.04
C GLU A 99 0.12 -7.69 -1.94
N ALA A 100 1.08 -7.28 -2.77
CA ALA A 100 1.48 -5.88 -2.87
C ALA A 100 0.32 -4.99 -3.33
N ILE A 101 -0.43 -5.42 -4.34
CA ILE A 101 -1.61 -4.70 -4.85
C ILE A 101 -2.70 -4.64 -3.78
N ASN A 102 -2.97 -5.75 -3.09
CA ASN A 102 -3.95 -5.78 -1.99
C ASN A 102 -3.60 -4.77 -0.88
N CYS A 103 -2.33 -4.70 -0.49
CA CYS A 103 -1.85 -3.73 0.50
C CYS A 103 -1.96 -2.28 0.01
N LEU A 104 -1.58 -2.02 -1.25
CA LEU A 104 -1.65 -0.68 -1.82
C LEU A 104 -3.10 -0.20 -2.01
N ASN A 105 -4.02 -1.09 -2.40
CA ASN A 105 -5.46 -0.78 -2.45
C ASN A 105 -6.00 -0.40 -1.07
N ALA A 106 -5.64 -1.15 -0.02
CA ALA A 106 -6.04 -0.77 1.34
C ALA A 106 -5.48 0.61 1.76
N ALA A 107 -4.26 0.95 1.35
CA ALA A 107 -3.70 2.28 1.59
C ALA A 107 -4.44 3.38 0.80
N ILE A 108 -4.79 3.12 -0.45
CA ILE A 108 -5.57 4.02 -1.32
C ILE A 108 -6.94 4.31 -0.69
N ASP A 109 -7.65 3.29 -0.21
CA ASP A 109 -8.96 3.47 0.43
C ASP A 109 -8.85 4.41 1.63
N ILE A 110 -7.79 4.26 2.44
CA ILE A 110 -7.57 5.15 3.59
C ILE A 110 -7.20 6.58 3.14
N TYR A 111 -6.34 6.73 2.14
CA TYR A 111 -5.94 8.05 1.65
C TYR A 111 -7.09 8.80 0.95
N THR A 112 -7.95 8.09 0.23
CA THR A 112 -9.16 8.66 -0.38
C THR A 112 -10.17 9.09 0.69
N ASP A 113 -10.39 8.27 1.72
CA ASP A 113 -11.15 8.62 2.93
C ASP A 113 -10.63 9.89 3.62
N MET A 114 -9.32 10.11 3.61
CA MET A 114 -8.67 11.30 4.19
C MET A 114 -8.66 12.51 3.25
N GLY A 115 -9.23 12.39 2.04
CA GLY A 115 -9.21 13.43 1.00
C GLY A 115 -7.82 13.69 0.40
N ARG A 116 -6.88 12.75 0.53
CA ARG A 116 -5.50 12.84 0.01
C ARG A 116 -5.40 12.21 -1.38
N PHE A 117 -6.17 12.72 -2.33
CA PHE A 117 -6.30 12.15 -3.67
C PHE A 117 -4.97 12.11 -4.45
N THR A 118 -4.09 13.09 -4.25
CA THR A 118 -2.77 13.09 -4.89
C THR A 118 -1.87 11.94 -4.45
N ILE A 119 -1.97 11.53 -3.18
CA ILE A 119 -1.20 10.41 -2.63
C ILE A 119 -1.81 9.10 -3.12
N ALA A 120 -3.15 8.99 -3.08
CA ALA A 120 -3.87 7.84 -3.63
C ALA A 120 -3.53 7.61 -5.11
N ALA A 121 -3.51 8.67 -5.92
CA ALA A 121 -3.14 8.60 -7.34
C ALA A 121 -1.71 8.07 -7.57
N LYS A 122 -0.73 8.44 -6.72
CA LYS A 122 0.64 7.87 -6.79
C LYS A 122 0.63 6.36 -6.58
N HIS A 123 -0.19 5.89 -5.66
CA HIS A 123 -0.31 4.45 -5.39
C HIS A 123 -1.07 3.73 -6.51
N HIS A 124 -2.09 4.35 -7.12
CA HIS A 124 -2.73 3.81 -8.34
C HIS A 124 -1.73 3.62 -9.47
N ILE A 125 -0.85 4.60 -9.73
CA ILE A 125 0.24 4.47 -10.72
C ILE A 125 1.14 3.29 -10.37
N THR A 126 1.54 3.17 -9.09
CA THR A 126 2.40 2.06 -8.64
C THR A 126 1.73 0.70 -8.86
N ILE A 127 0.42 0.58 -8.60
CA ILE A 127 -0.34 -0.64 -8.86
C ILE A 127 -0.38 -0.95 -10.36
N ALA A 128 -0.63 0.07 -11.19
CA ALA A 128 -0.64 -0.08 -12.64
C ALA A 128 0.72 -0.53 -13.18
N GLU A 129 1.82 -0.02 -12.65
CA GLU A 129 3.19 -0.48 -12.97
C GLU A 129 3.43 -1.94 -12.58
N ILE A 130 2.86 -2.41 -11.45
CA ILE A 130 2.94 -3.83 -11.04
C ILE A 130 2.14 -4.70 -12.02
N TYR A 131 0.94 -4.27 -12.42
CA TYR A 131 0.15 -4.98 -13.42
C TYR A 131 0.82 -5.02 -14.79
N GLU A 132 1.51 -3.95 -15.19
CA GLU A 132 2.29 -3.87 -16.44
C GLU A 132 3.50 -4.80 -16.41
N ALA A 133 4.30 -4.77 -15.33
CA ALA A 133 5.60 -5.44 -15.30
C ALA A 133 5.55 -6.89 -14.83
N GLU A 134 4.75 -7.20 -13.80
CA GLU A 134 4.81 -8.50 -13.10
C GLU A 134 3.66 -9.43 -13.49
N LEU A 135 2.46 -8.88 -13.67
CA LEU A 135 1.24 -9.67 -13.89
C LEU A 135 0.77 -9.69 -15.36
N VAL A 136 1.28 -8.76 -16.17
CA VAL A 136 0.94 -8.57 -17.58
C VAL A 136 -0.58 -8.47 -17.81
N ASP A 137 -1.29 -7.86 -16.85
CA ASP A 137 -2.74 -7.60 -16.92
C ASP A 137 -2.96 -6.16 -17.38
N ILE A 138 -2.92 -5.98 -18.70
CA ILE A 138 -2.96 -4.67 -19.35
C ILE A 138 -4.32 -3.97 -19.12
N GLU A 139 -5.41 -4.73 -19.07
CA GLU A 139 -6.75 -4.18 -18.85
C GLU A 139 -6.86 -3.54 -17.46
N LYS A 140 -6.39 -4.23 -16.42
CA LYS A 140 -6.37 -3.65 -15.07
C LYS A 140 -5.37 -2.51 -14.95
N ALA A 141 -4.21 -2.60 -15.61
CA ALA A 141 -3.25 -1.50 -15.63
C ALA A 141 -3.87 -0.22 -16.20
N ILE A 142 -4.61 -0.32 -17.30
CA ILE A 142 -5.34 0.82 -17.89
C ILE A 142 -6.33 1.40 -16.87
N ALA A 143 -7.18 0.58 -16.25
CA ALA A 143 -8.17 1.06 -15.29
C ALA A 143 -7.53 1.84 -14.12
N HIS A 144 -6.41 1.35 -13.58
CA HIS A 144 -5.70 2.04 -12.51
C HIS A 144 -4.99 3.33 -12.98
N TYR A 145 -4.44 3.37 -14.20
CA TYR A 145 -3.86 4.60 -14.76
C TYR A 145 -4.93 5.67 -15.05
N GLU A 146 -6.11 5.28 -15.54
CA GLU A 146 -7.24 6.19 -15.75
C GLU A 146 -7.70 6.79 -14.43
N GLN A 147 -7.90 5.96 -13.40
CA GLN A 147 -8.31 6.44 -12.09
C GLN A 147 -7.25 7.38 -11.46
N ALA A 148 -5.95 7.10 -11.67
CA ALA A 148 -4.89 8.02 -11.25
C ALA A 148 -4.96 9.36 -11.98
N ALA A 149 -5.21 9.34 -13.30
CA ALA A 149 -5.33 10.56 -14.11
C ALA A 149 -6.55 11.39 -13.67
N ASP A 150 -7.68 10.76 -13.38
CA ASP A 150 -8.89 11.45 -12.90
C ASP A 150 -8.66 12.15 -11.56
N TYR A 151 -7.98 11.49 -10.61
CA TYR A 151 -7.61 12.12 -9.33
C TYR A 151 -6.69 13.33 -9.51
N TYR A 152 -5.78 13.29 -10.48
CA TYR A 152 -4.87 14.40 -10.75
C TYR A 152 -5.50 15.54 -11.55
N LYS A 153 -6.47 15.23 -12.42
CA LYS A 153 -7.26 16.24 -13.15
C LYS A 153 -8.04 17.16 -12.21
N GLY A 154 -8.44 16.66 -11.04
CA GLY A 154 -9.03 17.49 -9.98
C GLY A 154 -8.08 18.53 -9.38
N GLU A 155 -6.76 18.35 -9.50
CA GLU A 155 -5.73 19.25 -8.97
C GLU A 155 -4.87 19.91 -10.07
N GLU A 156 -5.46 20.13 -11.25
CA GLU A 156 -4.82 20.59 -12.51
C GLU A 156 -4.01 21.90 -12.39
N SER A 157 -4.21 22.69 -11.33
CA SER A 157 -3.47 23.93 -11.10
C SER A 157 -1.96 23.74 -10.86
N ASN A 158 -1.49 22.52 -10.61
CA ASN A 158 -0.08 22.21 -10.41
C ASN A 158 0.56 21.64 -11.69
N ARG A 159 1.49 22.39 -12.30
CA ARG A 159 2.22 21.97 -13.52
C ARG A 159 2.92 20.60 -13.37
N GLN A 160 3.38 20.24 -12.16
CA GLN A 160 3.99 18.93 -11.91
C GLN A 160 2.94 17.81 -12.00
N VAL A 161 1.73 18.06 -11.50
CA VAL A 161 0.60 17.12 -11.52
C VAL A 161 0.09 16.93 -12.96
N LEU A 162 0.03 18.00 -13.75
CA LEU A 162 -0.31 17.92 -15.18
C LEU A 162 0.66 17.03 -15.96
N GLY A 163 1.97 17.16 -15.73
CA GLY A 163 2.96 16.30 -16.41
C GLY A 163 2.84 14.81 -16.05
N ILE A 164 2.50 14.51 -14.79
CA ILE A 164 2.24 13.13 -14.36
C ILE A 164 0.95 12.60 -14.99
N THR A 165 -0.10 13.42 -15.04
CA THR A 165 -1.39 13.09 -15.67
C THR A 165 -1.21 12.75 -17.14
N ASN A 166 -0.51 13.60 -17.90
CA ASN A 166 -0.25 13.36 -19.32
C ASN A 166 0.58 12.07 -19.52
N LYS A 167 1.56 11.81 -18.64
CA LYS A 167 2.32 10.55 -18.68
C LYS A 167 1.41 9.33 -18.46
N CYS A 168 0.47 9.39 -17.52
CA CYS A 168 -0.50 8.32 -17.29
C CYS A 168 -1.43 8.13 -18.49
N LEU A 169 -1.97 9.21 -19.04
CA LEU A 169 -2.85 9.19 -20.21
C LEU A 169 -2.15 8.62 -21.45
N LEU A 170 -0.90 9.00 -21.71
CA LEU A 170 -0.11 8.43 -22.82
C LEU A 170 0.11 6.91 -22.65
N LYS A 171 0.30 6.44 -21.43
CA LYS A 171 0.38 5.01 -21.11
C LYS A 171 -0.96 4.31 -21.39
N VAL A 172 -2.08 4.89 -20.94
CA VAL A 172 -3.42 4.37 -21.24
C VAL A 172 -3.66 4.29 -22.74
N ALA A 173 -3.37 5.36 -23.49
CA ALA A 173 -3.56 5.40 -24.94
C ALA A 173 -2.72 4.33 -25.66
N ALA A 174 -1.45 4.16 -25.26
CA ALA A 174 -0.56 3.16 -25.83
C ALA A 174 -1.09 1.73 -25.60
N TYR A 175 -1.56 1.41 -24.39
CA TYR A 175 -2.14 0.10 -24.08
C TYR A 175 -3.52 -0.11 -24.70
N ALA A 176 -4.37 0.92 -24.72
CA ALA A 176 -5.67 0.87 -25.39
C ALA A 176 -5.49 0.57 -26.89
N ALA A 177 -4.49 1.15 -27.54
CA ALA A 177 -4.17 0.84 -28.94
C ALA A 177 -3.71 -0.63 -29.13
N GLN A 178 -3.00 -1.21 -28.17
CA GLN A 178 -2.61 -2.64 -28.20
C GLN A 178 -3.82 -3.57 -28.02
N LEU A 179 -4.84 -3.13 -27.28
CA LEU A 179 -6.11 -3.85 -27.10
C LEU A 179 -7.13 -3.55 -28.21
N GLU A 180 -6.70 -2.98 -29.34
CA GLU A 180 -7.54 -2.60 -30.49
C GLU A 180 -8.62 -1.55 -30.17
N GLN A 181 -8.52 -0.87 -29.03
CA GLN A 181 -9.39 0.24 -28.64
C GLN A 181 -8.91 1.57 -29.26
N TYR A 182 -8.78 1.58 -30.59
CA TYR A 182 -8.20 2.70 -31.33
C TYR A 182 -8.94 4.03 -31.12
N GLN A 183 -10.28 3.98 -31.01
CA GLN A 183 -11.09 5.18 -30.78
C GLN A 183 -10.73 5.85 -29.46
N LYS A 184 -10.61 5.06 -28.38
CA LYS A 184 -10.21 5.54 -27.06
C LYS A 184 -8.79 6.10 -27.06
N ALA A 185 -7.87 5.42 -27.75
CA ALA A 185 -6.49 5.89 -27.87
C ALA A 185 -6.39 7.24 -28.59
N ILE A 186 -7.14 7.43 -29.70
CA ILE A 186 -7.18 8.69 -30.45
C ILE A 186 -7.70 9.83 -29.56
N GLU A 187 -8.82 9.63 -28.88
CA GLU A 187 -9.41 10.65 -28.00
C GLU A 187 -8.44 11.08 -26.89
N ILE A 188 -7.67 10.15 -26.33
CA ILE A 188 -6.67 10.47 -25.31
C ILE A 188 -5.47 11.21 -25.92
N TYR A 189 -5.00 10.81 -27.10
CA TYR A 189 -3.90 11.50 -27.79
C TYR A 189 -4.26 12.91 -28.26
N GLU A 190 -5.53 13.20 -28.53
CA GLU A 190 -6.02 14.55 -28.84
C GLU A 190 -6.12 15.46 -27.60
N GLN A 191 -6.28 14.86 -26.41
CA GLN A 191 -6.41 15.60 -25.14
C GLN A 191 -5.07 15.99 -24.50
N VAL A 192 -4.00 15.24 -24.78
CA VAL A 192 -2.65 15.43 -24.21
C VAL A 192 -1.81 16.37 -25.06
#